data_AF-A0A7S3B5X1-F1
#
_entry.id   AF-A0A7S3B5X1-F1
#
_cell.length_a   1.000
_cell.length_b   1.000
_cell.length_c   1.000
_cell.angle_alpha   90.00
_cell.angle_beta   90.00
_cell.angle_gamma   90.00
#
_symmetry.space_group_name_H-M   'P 1'
#
loop_
_entity.id
_entity.type
_entity.pdbx_description
1 polymer ?
#
loop_
_entity_poly.entity_id
_entity_poly.type
_entity_poly.pdbx_seq_one_letter_code
_entity_poly.pdbx_strand_id
1 'polypeptide(L)'
;MADDSSDSCTLCGMRFNLINRRHHCRACGRLTCHACAPRRRLPESWLGPRMHGGGSGRGGGGGSSYAEPARACDECVRRAAADVAQQGVMIETWVRKPPAVQDAVLSNPARE
;
A
#
# COMPACT_ATOMS: atom_id res chain seq x y z
N MET A 1 20.42 9.71 -1.17
CA MET A 1 19.86 11.02 -1.54
C MET A 1 20.29 11.29 -2.96
N ALA A 2 19.37 11.20 -3.92
CA ALA A 2 19.65 11.49 -5.32
C ALA A 2 18.51 12.36 -5.86
N ASP A 3 18.88 13.57 -6.29
CA ASP A 3 18.13 14.50 -7.13
C ASP A 3 16.81 15.11 -6.62
N ASP A 4 16.92 16.07 -5.70
CA ASP A 4 16.00 17.24 -5.72
C ASP A 4 16.36 18.25 -6.84
N SER A 5 17.45 18.01 -7.58
CA SER A 5 17.95 18.79 -8.71
C SER A 5 17.39 18.41 -10.07
N SER A 6 16.55 17.37 -10.17
CA SER A 6 16.03 16.98 -11.48
C SER A 6 14.99 17.99 -11.99
N ASP A 7 15.25 18.50 -13.19
CA ASP A 7 14.35 19.41 -13.91
C ASP A 7 13.22 18.68 -14.65
N SER A 8 13.07 17.37 -14.42
CA SER A 8 12.09 16.55 -15.12
C SER A 8 11.41 15.52 -14.22
N CYS A 9 10.18 15.15 -14.57
CA CYS A 9 9.44 14.11 -13.89
C CYS A 9 10.16 12.77 -14.01
N THR A 10 10.41 12.09 -12.88
CA THR A 10 11.08 10.77 -12.87
C THR A 10 10.26 9.65 -13.54
N LEU A 11 8.96 9.87 -13.77
CA LEU A 11 8.09 8.88 -14.41
C LEU A 11 7.88 9.10 -15.90
N CYS A 12 7.63 10.34 -16.33
CA CYS A 12 7.31 10.65 -17.72
C CYS A 12 8.38 11.49 -18.44
N GLY A 13 9.43 11.92 -17.75
CA GLY A 13 10.50 12.75 -18.31
C GLY A 13 10.09 14.18 -18.66
N MET A 14 8.83 14.58 -18.47
CA MET A 14 8.39 15.93 -18.76
C MET A 14 9.12 16.95 -17.90
N ARG A 15 9.68 17.98 -18.55
CA ARG A 15 10.39 19.07 -17.88
C ARG A 15 9.43 19.88 -17.00
N PHE A 16 9.91 20.27 -15.83
CA PHE A 16 9.17 21.17 -14.95
C PHE A 16 9.23 22.60 -15.48
N ASN A 17 8.13 23.32 -15.32
CA ASN A 17 8.01 24.72 -15.72
C ASN A 17 6.98 25.43 -14.81
N LEU A 18 6.57 26.65 -15.17
CA LEU A 18 5.63 27.43 -14.37
C LEU A 18 4.23 26.81 -14.24
N ILE A 19 3.86 25.90 -15.14
CA ILE A 19 2.57 25.21 -15.16
C ILE A 19 2.74 23.76 -14.66
N ASN A 20 3.76 23.06 -15.15
CA ASN A 20 4.13 21.72 -14.74
C ASN A 20 5.07 21.77 -13.52
N ARG A 21 4.49 21.86 -12.31
CA ARG A 21 5.25 22.00 -11.06
C ARG A 21 5.77 20.66 -10.53
N ARG A 22 6.80 20.75 -9.70
CA ARG A 22 7.43 19.65 -8.98
C ARG A 22 6.54 19.13 -7.85
N HIS A 23 6.39 17.82 -7.76
CA HIS A 23 5.63 17.16 -6.70
C HIS A 23 6.31 15.88 -6.24
N HIS A 24 6.40 15.66 -4.92
CA HIS A 24 6.90 14.39 -4.38
C HIS A 24 5.77 13.41 -4.11
N CYS A 25 5.99 12.15 -4.47
CA CYS A 25 5.11 11.04 -4.07
C CYS A 25 5.23 10.84 -2.55
N ARG A 26 4.12 10.89 -1.81
CA ARG A 26 4.14 10.68 -0.35
C ARG A 26 4.44 9.24 0.05
N ALA A 27 4.21 8.28 -0.84
CA ALA A 27 4.46 6.86 -0.60
C ALA A 27 5.92 6.44 -0.84
N CYS A 28 6.61 7.02 -1.84
CA CYS A 28 7.98 6.59 -2.22
C CYS A 28 8.99 7.74 -2.39
N GLY A 29 8.59 8.99 -2.19
CA GLY A 29 9.48 10.16 -2.24
C GLY A 29 9.92 10.63 -3.63
N ARG A 30 9.58 9.94 -4.72
CA ARG A 30 10.00 10.31 -6.08
C ARG A 30 9.48 11.68 -6.53
N LEU A 31 10.30 12.40 -7.30
CA LEU A 31 9.96 13.67 -7.93
C LEU A 31 9.11 13.44 -9.20
N THR A 32 7.91 14.00 -9.22
CA THR A 32 6.86 13.72 -10.20
C THR A 32 6.13 14.99 -10.62
N CYS A 33 5.43 14.95 -11.77
CA CYS A 33 4.50 15.98 -12.19
C CYS A 33 3.08 15.74 -11.65
N HIS A 34 2.19 16.71 -11.85
CA HIS A 34 0.80 16.61 -11.39
C HIS A 34 0.06 15.43 -12.03
N ALA A 35 0.33 15.17 -13.31
CA ALA A 35 -0.30 14.09 -14.07
C ALA A 35 0.12 12.71 -13.57
N CYS A 36 1.40 12.52 -13.23
CA CYS A 36 1.95 11.24 -12.78
C CYS A 36 1.77 10.97 -11.28
N ALA A 37 1.34 11.97 -10.51
CA ALA A 37 1.06 11.83 -9.08
C ALA A 37 -0.26 12.53 -8.71
N PRO A 38 -1.41 11.95 -9.12
CA PRO A 38 -2.72 12.46 -8.75
C PRO A 38 -2.97 12.30 -7.24
N ARG A 39 -3.94 13.08 -6.72
CA ARG A 39 -4.47 12.84 -5.38
C ARG A 39 -5.43 11.65 -5.44
N ARG A 40 -5.13 10.61 -4.66
CA ARG A 40 -5.92 9.37 -4.56
C ARG A 40 -6.04 8.95 -3.11
N ARG A 41 -7.11 8.26 -2.75
CA ARG A 41 -7.18 7.57 -1.47
C ARG A 41 -6.28 6.33 -1.57
N LEU A 42 -5.31 6.23 -0.67
CA LEU A 42 -4.49 5.03 -0.52
C LEU A 42 -4.87 4.37 0.81
N PRO A 43 -4.62 3.05 0.94
CA PRO A 43 -4.72 2.38 2.23
C PRO A 43 -3.78 3.03 3.25
N GLU A 44 -4.17 3.05 4.52
CA GLU A 44 -3.36 3.62 5.61
C GLU A 44 -1.94 3.02 5.66
N SER A 45 -1.81 1.73 5.34
CA SER A 45 -0.52 1.02 5.28
C SER A 45 0.45 1.59 4.23
N TRP A 46 -0.07 2.27 3.21
CA TRP A 46 0.70 2.92 2.14
C TRP A 46 0.90 4.42 2.39
N LEU A 47 0.17 4.99 3.35
CA LEU A 47 0.22 6.38 3.76
C LEU A 47 1.19 6.64 4.91
N GLY A 48 2.12 5.70 5.11
CA GLY A 48 2.95 5.60 6.31
C GLY A 48 3.57 6.92 6.80
N PRO A 49 3.98 6.98 8.08
CA PRO A 49 4.67 8.12 8.63
C PRO A 49 6.06 8.20 7.97
N ARG A 50 6.17 8.96 6.87
CA ARG A 50 7.41 9.32 6.14
C ARG A 50 8.62 8.42 6.46
N MET A 51 8.82 7.33 5.71
CA MET A 51 10.04 6.52 5.83
C MET A 51 10.72 6.29 4.49
N HIS A 52 11.70 7.15 4.20
CA HIS A 52 12.99 6.72 3.67
C HIS A 52 14.07 7.41 4.50
N GLY A 53 14.79 6.66 5.34
CA GLY A 53 15.95 7.12 6.10
C GLY A 53 15.72 7.17 7.62
N GLY A 54 16.52 6.41 8.36
CA GLY A 54 16.41 6.26 9.81
C GLY A 54 16.45 7.57 10.58
N GLY A 55 15.51 7.72 11.50
CA GLY A 55 15.47 8.78 12.49
C GLY A 55 14.52 8.40 13.62
N SER A 56 15.04 8.32 14.83
CA SER A 56 14.27 8.12 16.07
C SER A 56 13.42 9.35 16.37
N GLY A 57 12.26 9.47 15.74
CA GLY A 57 11.29 10.53 16.00
C GLY A 57 10.11 10.00 16.79
N ARG A 58 9.92 10.50 18.02
CA ARG A 58 8.66 10.35 18.76
C ARG A 58 7.63 11.37 18.21
N GLY A 59 6.39 10.93 18.05
CA GLY A 59 5.22 11.81 17.88
C GLY A 59 4.68 11.82 16.44
N GLY A 60 3.38 11.84 16.20
CA GLY A 60 2.23 11.84 17.11
C GLY A 60 1.00 11.46 16.30
N GLY A 61 0.14 10.64 16.89
CA GLY A 61 -1.11 10.22 16.29
C GLY A 61 -2.01 11.43 16.04
N GLY A 62 -2.42 11.58 14.79
CA GLY A 62 -3.42 12.55 14.35
C GLY A 62 -4.28 11.89 13.26
N GLY A 63 -4.85 10.73 13.59
CA GLY A 63 -5.77 10.02 12.71
C GLY A 63 -7.07 10.82 12.59
N SER A 64 -7.14 11.69 11.59
CA SER A 64 -8.43 12.16 11.08
C SER A 64 -9.21 10.93 10.63
N SER A 65 -10.44 10.75 11.13
CA SER A 65 -11.30 9.59 10.88
C SER A 65 -11.69 9.40 9.41
N TYR A 66 -11.27 10.32 8.54
CA TYR A 66 -11.44 10.27 7.10
C TYR A 66 -10.05 10.24 6.46
N ALA A 67 -9.62 9.09 5.98
CA ALA A 67 -8.34 8.91 5.28
C ALA A 67 -8.23 9.93 4.11
N GLU A 68 -7.49 11.01 4.33
CA GLU A 68 -7.40 12.10 3.35
C GLU A 68 -6.66 11.63 2.07
N PRO A 69 -7.09 12.07 0.88
CA PRO A 69 -6.40 11.72 -0.36
C PRO A 69 -4.93 12.16 -0.32
N ALA A 70 -4.02 11.20 -0.39
CA ALA A 70 -2.61 11.51 -0.51
C ALA A 70 -2.20 11.65 -1.97
N ARG A 71 -1.17 12.47 -2.16
CA ARG A 71 -0.48 12.54 -3.44
C ARG A 71 0.48 11.36 -3.55
N ALA A 72 0.21 10.45 -4.48
CA ALA A 72 1.06 9.32 -4.76
C ALA A 72 1.19 9.10 -6.26
N CYS A 73 2.33 8.57 -6.69
CA CYS A 73 2.59 8.33 -8.09
C CYS A 73 1.79 7.14 -8.63
N ASP A 74 1.55 7.10 -9.94
CA ASP A 74 0.71 6.08 -10.57
C ASP A 74 1.18 4.65 -10.28
N GLU A 75 2.49 4.43 -10.15
CA GLU A 75 3.04 3.13 -9.74
C GLU A 75 2.63 2.75 -8.32
N CYS A 76 2.77 3.67 -7.35
CA CYS A 76 2.38 3.43 -5.96
C CYS A 76 0.87 3.24 -5.84
N VAL A 77 0.07 3.99 -6.61
CA VAL A 77 -1.39 3.84 -6.64
C VAL A 77 -1.77 2.44 -7.16
N ARG A 78 -1.16 1.99 -8.26
CA ARG A 78 -1.42 0.67 -8.83
C ARG A 78 -1.01 -0.46 -7.88
N ARG A 79 0.15 -0.34 -7.23
CA ARG A 79 0.60 -1.33 -6.24
C ARG A 79 -0.31 -1.38 -5.02
N ALA A 80 -0.71 -0.23 -4.49
CA ALA A 80 -1.66 -0.17 -3.38
C ALA A 80 -3.01 -0.81 -3.72
N ALA A 81 -3.50 -0.61 -4.95
CA ALA A 81 -4.74 -1.26 -5.40
C ALA A 81 -4.58 -2.79 -5.52
N ALA A 82 -3.43 -3.27 -6.02
CA ALA A 82 -3.14 -4.70 -6.11
C ALA A 82 -3.01 -5.37 -4.73
N ASP A 83 -2.38 -4.71 -3.76
CA ASP A 83 -2.28 -5.20 -2.38
C ASP A 83 -3.65 -5.37 -1.73
N VAL A 84 -4.55 -4.39 -1.90
CA VAL A 84 -5.93 -4.48 -1.40
C VAL A 84 -6.67 -5.65 -2.06
N ALA A 85 -6.50 -5.83 -3.37
CA ALA A 85 -7.12 -6.95 -4.08
C ALA A 85 -6.62 -8.31 -3.58
N GLN A 86 -5.31 -8.45 -3.30
CA GLN A 86 -4.73 -9.70 -2.79
C GLN A 86 -5.17 -10.01 -1.35
N GLN A 87 -5.36 -9.00 -0.49
CA GLN A 87 -5.93 -9.19 0.85
C GLN A 87 -7.40 -9.64 0.80
N GLY A 88 -8.15 -9.22 -0.23
CA GLY A 88 -9.51 -9.71 -0.48
C GLY A 88 -9.58 -11.20 -0.84
N VAL A 89 -8.52 -11.78 -1.42
CA VAL A 89 -8.49 -13.22 -1.75
C VAL A 89 -8.20 -14.09 -0.52
N MET A 90 -7.51 -13.56 0.48
CA MET A 90 -7.16 -14.29 1.72
C MET A 90 -8.37 -14.53 2.65
N ILE A 91 -9.44 -13.72 2.55
CA ILE A 91 -10.68 -13.97 3.31
C ILE A 91 -11.57 -15.04 2.66
N GLU A 92 -11.44 -15.30 1.35
CA GLU A 92 -12.28 -16.30 0.66
C GLU A 92 -11.83 -17.74 0.95
N THR A 93 -10.55 -17.97 1.26
CA THR A 93 -10.03 -19.31 1.54
C THR A 93 -10.39 -19.84 2.95
N TRP A 94 -10.83 -18.97 3.87
CA TRP A 94 -11.27 -19.36 5.22
C TRP A 94 -12.79 -19.56 5.35
N VAL A 95 -13.58 -19.15 4.36
CA VAL A 95 -15.05 -19.35 4.34
C VAL A 95 -15.44 -20.73 3.76
N ARG A 96 -14.49 -21.50 3.23
CA ARG A 96 -14.74 -22.91 2.90
C ARG A 96 -14.63 -23.77 4.16
N LYS A 97 -15.81 -24.10 4.71
CA LYS A 97 -16.04 -25.17 5.69
C LYS A 97 -15.17 -26.41 5.34
N PRO A 98 -14.41 -27.00 6.29
CA PRO A 98 -13.71 -28.26 6.03
C PRO A 98 -14.73 -29.31 5.56
N PRO A 99 -14.41 -30.15 4.55
CA PRO A 99 -15.24 -31.30 4.25
C PRO A 99 -15.36 -32.14 5.52
N ALA A 100 -16.58 -32.62 5.72
CA ALA A 100 -17.09 -33.27 6.92
C ALA A 100 -16.11 -34.29 7.53
N VAL A 101 -16.12 -34.28 8.86
CA VAL A 101 -15.94 -35.39 9.79
C VAL A 101 -15.74 -36.74 9.08
N GLN A 102 -14.56 -37.32 9.25
CA GLN A 102 -14.41 -38.76 9.07
C GLN A 102 -14.65 -39.33 10.45
N ASP A 103 -15.88 -39.78 10.69
CA ASP A 103 -16.21 -40.70 11.78
C ASP A 103 -15.38 -41.97 11.59
N ALA A 104 -14.15 -41.96 12.11
CA ALA A 104 -13.39 -43.16 12.38
C ALA A 104 -14.04 -43.81 13.62
N VAL A 105 -15.03 -44.62 13.32
CA VAL A 105 -15.70 -45.59 14.18
C VAL A 105 -14.72 -46.18 15.20
N LEU A 106 -15.05 -46.02 16.48
CA LEU A 106 -14.49 -46.76 17.59
C LEU A 106 -14.76 -48.25 17.37
N SER A 107 -13.81 -48.94 16.75
CA SER A 107 -13.75 -50.40 16.74
C SER A 107 -12.83 -50.84 17.87
N ASN A 108 -13.36 -50.90 19.09
CA ASN A 108 -12.78 -51.72 20.15
C ASN A 108 -13.64 -52.98 20.32
N PRO A 109 -13.07 -54.15 20.04
CA PRO A 109 -13.49 -55.36 20.73
C PRO A 109 -12.31 -56.17 21.31
N ALA A 110 -12.48 -56.54 22.59
CA ALA A 110 -11.94 -57.70 23.31
C ALA A 110 -10.40 -57.78 23.52
N ARG A 111 -9.91 -57.73 24.77
CA ARG A 111 -9.75 -58.89 25.70
C ARG A 111 -9.07 -60.10 25.05
N GLU A 112 -7.85 -60.37 25.48
CA GLU A 112 -7.32 -61.68 25.92
C GLU A 112 -6.16 -61.45 26.90
#